data_AF-A0A7S1RGS1-F1
#
_entry.id   AF-A0A7S1RGS1-F1
#
_cell.length_a   1.000
_cell.length_b   1.000
_cell.length_c   1.000
_cell.angle_alpha   90.00
_cell.angle_beta   90.00
_cell.angle_gamma   90.00
#
_symmetry.space_group_name_H-M   'P 1'
#
loop_
_entity.id
_entity.type
_entity.pdbx_description
1 polymer ?
#
loop_
_entity_poly.entity_id
_entity_poly.type
_entity_poly.pdbx_seq_one_letter_code
_entity_poly.pdbx_strand_id
1 'polypeptide(L)'
;RKKAQASQPPAKRRSPSNLSLAMDLGLEKKISKQVGWLNYNAGLTQHISCSDALPVLMQVGPVQAMKILKEVEQNAPSIENPTAYVITAAANSGAVTEGLPQATGFGQAAG
;
A
#
# COMPACT_ATOMS: atom_id res chain seq x y z
N ARG A 1 -32.05 -38.66 -11.17
CA ARG A 1 -31.63 -38.80 -9.75
C ARG A 1 -30.33 -38.04 -9.54
N LYS A 2 -30.33 -37.05 -8.63
CA LYS A 2 -29.18 -36.23 -8.24
C LYS A 2 -28.04 -37.11 -7.70
N LYS A 3 -26.82 -36.87 -8.15
CA LYS A 3 -25.60 -37.17 -7.36
C LYS A 3 -24.77 -35.90 -7.32
N ALA A 4 -24.86 -35.23 -6.18
CA ALA A 4 -23.92 -34.21 -5.77
C ALA A 4 -22.56 -34.87 -5.55
N GLN A 5 -21.51 -34.26 -6.11
CA GLN A 5 -20.13 -34.57 -5.74
C GLN A 5 -19.44 -33.25 -5.38
N ALA A 6 -19.51 -32.93 -4.09
CA ALA A 6 -18.61 -31.99 -3.45
C ALA A 6 -17.27 -32.70 -3.21
N SER A 7 -16.17 -32.14 -3.71
CA SER A 7 -14.80 -32.34 -3.21
C SER A 7 -13.83 -31.42 -3.97
N GLN A 8 -13.95 -30.10 -3.77
CA GLN A 8 -12.76 -29.26 -3.89
C GLN A 8 -12.03 -29.34 -2.54
N PRO A 9 -10.76 -29.80 -2.47
CA PRO A 9 -10.01 -29.79 -1.23
C PRO A 9 -9.77 -28.33 -0.79
N PRO A 10 -9.77 -28.03 0.52
CA PRO A 10 -9.40 -26.71 0.99
C PRO A 10 -7.95 -26.47 0.57
N ALA A 11 -7.73 -25.43 -0.24
CA ALA A 11 -6.40 -24.97 -0.62
C ALA A 11 -5.55 -24.92 0.65
N LYS A 12 -4.54 -25.78 0.68
CA LYS A 12 -3.56 -25.95 1.75
C LYS A 12 -3.15 -24.55 2.24
N ARG A 13 -3.65 -24.13 3.40
CA ARG A 13 -3.09 -23.00 4.17
C ARG A 13 -1.61 -23.31 4.26
N ARG A 14 -0.79 -22.65 3.43
CA ARG A 14 0.65 -22.57 3.66
C ARG A 14 0.77 -21.97 5.05
N SER A 15 1.05 -22.80 6.05
CA SER A 15 1.56 -22.29 7.32
C SER A 15 2.70 -21.36 6.95
N PRO A 16 2.62 -20.04 7.21
CA PRO A 16 3.77 -19.19 6.99
C PRO A 16 4.84 -19.75 7.92
N SER A 17 5.95 -20.21 7.34
CA SER A 17 7.14 -20.64 8.08
C SER A 17 7.41 -19.59 9.17
N ASN A 18 7.73 -20.00 10.40
CA ASN A 18 8.00 -19.08 11.52
C ASN A 18 9.02 -17.97 11.17
N LEU A 19 9.87 -18.20 10.16
CA LEU A 19 10.82 -17.24 9.60
C LEU A 19 10.17 -16.12 8.77
N SER A 20 9.08 -16.40 8.04
CA SER A 20 8.36 -15.42 7.23
C SER A 20 7.60 -14.42 8.10
N LEU A 21 7.04 -14.87 9.23
CA LEU A 21 6.33 -13.99 10.17
C LEU A 21 7.29 -13.02 10.89
N ALA A 22 8.51 -13.47 11.20
CA ALA A 22 9.52 -12.61 11.82
C ALA A 22 10.03 -11.49 10.89
N MET A 23 10.14 -11.76 9.59
CA MET A 23 10.47 -10.75 8.58
C MET A 23 9.32 -9.75 8.36
N ASP A 24 8.07 -10.23 8.37
CA ASP A 24 6.84 -9.43 8.21
C ASP A 24 6.68 -8.39 9.34
N LEU A 25 6.82 -8.82 10.60
CA LEU A 25 6.76 -7.94 11.78
C LEU A 25 7.84 -6.84 11.77
N GLY A 26 9.02 -7.12 11.24
CA GLY A 26 10.11 -6.14 11.13
C GLY A 26 9.82 -5.04 10.11
N LEU A 27 9.17 -5.41 9.00
CA LEU A 27 8.73 -4.46 7.99
C LEU A 27 7.54 -3.63 8.48
N GLU A 28 6.55 -4.26 9.11
CA GLU A 28 5.37 -3.61 9.67
C GLU A 28 5.74 -2.45 10.61
N LYS A 29 6.69 -2.71 11.53
CA LYS A 29 7.22 -1.70 12.46
C LYS A 29 7.94 -0.57 11.75
N LYS A 30 8.70 -0.85 10.69
CA LYS A 30 9.40 0.18 9.89
C LYS A 30 8.42 1.09 9.18
N ILE A 31 7.39 0.53 8.56
CA ILE A 31 6.33 1.29 7.88
C ILE A 31 5.56 2.14 8.89
N SER A 32 5.14 1.54 10.00
CA SER A 32 4.40 2.25 11.05
C SER A 32 5.19 3.44 11.60
N LYS A 33 6.48 3.25 11.87
CA LYS A 33 7.38 4.34 12.30
C LYS A 33 7.49 5.43 11.25
N GLN A 34 7.67 5.06 9.98
CA GLN A 34 7.81 6.04 8.90
C GLN A 34 6.51 6.84 8.69
N VAL A 35 5.37 6.17 8.69
CA VAL A 35 4.05 6.80 8.61
C VAL A 35 3.83 7.77 9.77
N GLY A 36 4.17 7.35 10.99
CA GLY A 36 4.10 8.23 12.16
C GLY A 36 5.01 9.46 12.03
N TRP A 37 6.22 9.28 11.51
CA TRP A 37 7.13 10.39 11.25
C TRP A 37 6.59 11.34 10.17
N LEU A 38 6.05 10.81 9.05
CA LEU A 38 5.45 11.60 7.98
C LEU A 38 4.26 12.44 8.48
N ASN A 39 3.37 11.83 9.26
CA ASN A 39 2.21 12.52 9.85
C ASN A 39 2.61 13.71 10.73
N TYR A 40 3.80 13.66 11.34
CA TYR A 40 4.26 14.73 12.23
C TYR A 40 5.25 15.71 11.57
N ASN A 41 6.08 15.26 10.62
CA ASN A 41 7.23 16.03 10.10
C ASN A 41 7.12 16.40 8.62
N ALA A 42 6.33 15.67 7.82
CA ALA A 42 6.31 15.88 6.37
C ALA A 42 5.37 17.00 5.91
N GLY A 43 4.61 17.63 6.83
CA GLY A 43 3.68 18.69 6.46
C GLY A 43 2.54 18.20 5.55
N LEU A 44 2.07 16.98 5.79
CA LEU A 44 0.96 16.39 5.05
C LEU A 44 -0.33 17.19 5.28
N THR A 45 -1.14 17.29 4.24
CA THR A 45 -2.49 17.87 4.28
C THR A 45 -3.41 17.14 5.27
N GLN A 46 -3.21 15.85 5.45
CA GLN A 46 -3.93 15.01 6.41
C GLN A 46 -3.06 13.83 6.86
N HIS A 47 -3.45 13.20 7.97
CA HIS A 47 -2.74 12.03 8.48
C HIS A 47 -2.97 10.79 7.59
N ILE A 48 -1.87 10.07 7.32
CA ILE A 48 -1.90 8.75 6.71
C ILE A 48 -2.44 7.75 7.73
N SER A 49 -3.48 7.03 7.32
CA SER A 49 -4.04 5.93 8.11
C SER A 49 -3.17 4.70 7.97
N CYS A 50 -2.36 4.43 9.01
CA CYS A 50 -1.47 3.28 9.01
C CYS A 50 -2.25 1.97 8.89
N SER A 51 -3.38 1.82 9.57
CA SER A 51 -4.21 0.60 9.50
C SER A 51 -4.67 0.23 8.08
N ASP A 52 -4.84 1.22 7.20
CA ASP A 52 -5.31 1.01 5.82
C ASP A 52 -4.14 0.89 4.84
N ALA A 53 -3.11 1.73 5.00
CA ALA A 53 -1.91 1.71 4.16
C ALA A 53 -1.00 0.49 4.41
N LEU A 54 -0.94 -0.01 5.64
CA LEU A 54 -0.04 -1.09 6.04
C LEU A 54 -0.29 -2.42 5.32
N PRO A 55 -1.52 -2.96 5.23
CA PRO A 55 -1.76 -4.24 4.55
C PRO A 55 -1.40 -4.19 3.06
N VAL A 56 -1.65 -3.08 2.37
CA VAL A 56 -1.26 -2.92 0.95
C VAL A 56 0.25 -2.72 0.78
N LEU A 57 0.90 -2.01 1.70
CA LEU A 57 2.36 -1.87 1.68
C LEU A 57 3.10 -3.18 2.03
N MET A 58 2.53 -4.03 2.90
CA MET A 58 3.05 -5.39 3.13
C MET A 58 3.04 -6.22 1.85
N GLN A 59 2.00 -6.09 1.02
CA GLN A 59 1.85 -6.88 -0.20
C GLN A 59 2.90 -6.56 -1.27
N VAL A 60 3.31 -5.29 -1.40
CA VAL A 60 4.36 -4.88 -2.35
C VAL A 60 5.79 -5.14 -1.86
N GLY A 61 5.94 -5.40 -0.56
CA GLY A 61 7.22 -5.70 0.07
C GLY A 61 8.02 -4.46 0.49
N PRO A 62 9.16 -4.69 1.17
CA PRO A 62 9.85 -3.68 1.96
C PRO A 62 10.46 -2.53 1.14
N VAL A 63 11.06 -2.87 0.01
CA VAL A 63 11.75 -1.90 -0.86
C VAL A 63 10.74 -0.93 -1.47
N GLN A 64 9.67 -1.49 -2.02
CA GLN A 64 8.65 -0.71 -2.71
C GLN A 64 7.82 0.12 -1.73
N ALA A 65 7.49 -0.45 -0.56
CA ALA A 65 6.81 0.29 0.49
C ALA A 65 7.59 1.54 0.93
N MET A 66 8.90 1.42 1.17
CA MET A 66 9.73 2.58 1.50
C MET A 66 9.83 3.60 0.37
N LYS A 67 9.88 3.14 -0.90
CA LYS A 67 9.87 4.03 -2.06
C LYS A 67 8.60 4.86 -2.13
N ILE A 68 7.43 4.23 -1.96
CA ILE A 68 6.13 4.91 -1.95
C ILE A 68 6.06 5.96 -0.83
N LEU A 69 6.48 5.60 0.38
CA LEU A 69 6.50 6.53 1.52
C LEU A 69 7.44 7.72 1.28
N LYS A 70 8.54 7.54 0.53
CA LYS A 70 9.45 8.62 0.16
C LYS A 70 8.83 9.56 -0.87
N GLU A 71 8.09 9.04 -1.85
CA GLU A 71 7.35 9.86 -2.81
C GLU A 71 6.30 10.73 -2.09
N VAL A 72 5.64 10.17 -1.07
CA VAL A 72 4.69 10.91 -0.22
C VAL A 72 5.39 12.01 0.57
N GLU A 73 6.58 11.76 1.11
CA GLU A 73 7.38 12.81 1.77
C GLU A 73 7.70 13.96 0.81
N GLN A 74 8.12 13.66 -0.41
CA GLN A 74 8.53 14.66 -1.40
C GLN A 74 7.35 15.46 -1.95
N ASN A 75 6.18 14.83 -2.05
CA ASN A 75 4.97 15.44 -2.58
C ASN A 75 3.94 15.77 -1.48
N ALA A 76 4.33 15.73 -0.21
CA ALA A 76 3.45 15.90 0.94
C ALA A 76 2.51 17.11 0.86
N PRO A 77 2.96 18.32 0.48
CA PRO A 77 2.08 19.48 0.36
C PRO A 77 1.18 19.45 -0.89
N SER A 78 1.51 18.63 -1.89
CA SER A 78 0.77 18.50 -3.15
C SER A 78 -0.29 17.41 -3.10
N ILE A 79 -0.13 16.43 -2.18
CA ILE A 79 -1.04 15.31 -2.05
C ILE A 79 -2.20 15.70 -1.12
N GLU A 80 -3.41 15.77 -1.68
CA GLU A 80 -4.63 16.04 -0.90
C GLU A 80 -5.01 14.89 0.04
N ASN A 81 -4.84 13.64 -0.42
CA ASN A 81 -5.19 12.42 0.31
C ASN A 81 -4.01 11.42 0.31
N PRO A 82 -3.06 11.52 1.26
CA PRO A 82 -1.87 10.70 1.29
C PRO A 82 -2.17 9.23 1.61
N THR A 83 -3.21 8.93 2.38
CA THR A 83 -3.70 7.54 2.56
C THR A 83 -4.09 6.92 1.22
N ALA A 84 -4.94 7.60 0.44
CA ALA A 84 -5.40 7.12 -0.86
C ALA A 84 -4.23 7.00 -1.87
N TYR A 85 -3.29 7.95 -1.84
CA TYR A 85 -2.09 7.91 -2.67
C TYR A 85 -1.26 6.66 -2.37
N VAL A 86 -1.00 6.36 -1.10
CA VAL A 86 -0.21 5.18 -0.70
C VAL A 86 -0.87 3.89 -1.16
N ILE A 87 -2.19 3.76 -0.99
CA ILE A 87 -2.96 2.58 -1.43
C ILE A 87 -2.86 2.41 -2.94
N THR A 88 -3.06 3.51 -3.68
CA THR A 88 -3.01 3.50 -5.15
C THR A 88 -1.61 3.19 -5.67
N ALA A 89 -0.58 3.79 -5.06
CA ALA A 89 0.81 3.55 -5.43
C ALA A 89 1.25 2.12 -5.10
N ALA A 90 0.79 1.56 -3.96
CA ALA A 90 1.03 0.17 -3.61
C ALA A 90 0.32 -0.77 -4.60
N ALA A 91 -0.96 -0.54 -4.89
CA ALA A 91 -1.70 -1.32 -5.89
C ALA A 91 -1.01 -1.32 -7.27
N ASN A 92 -0.55 -0.14 -7.72
CA ASN A 92 0.18 0.00 -8.99
C ASN A 92 1.57 -0.65 -8.97
N SER A 93 2.20 -0.80 -7.80
CA SER A 93 3.52 -1.43 -7.73
C SER A 93 3.44 -2.95 -7.66
N GLY A 94 2.30 -3.51 -7.23
CA GLY A 94 2.03 -4.95 -7.27
C GLY A 94 1.49 -5.43 -8.62
N ALA A 95 0.84 -4.55 -9.39
CA ALA A 95 0.46 -4.82 -10.77
C ALA A 95 1.66 -4.55 -11.68
N VAL A 96 2.14 -5.58 -12.37
CA VAL A 96 3.15 -5.44 -13.42
C VAL A 96 2.76 -4.31 -14.37
N THR A 97 3.65 -3.32 -14.44
CA THR A 97 3.72 -2.22 -15.41
C THR A 97 3.03 -2.49 -16.74
N GLU A 98 1.86 -1.91 -16.98
CA GLU A 98 1.49 -1.45 -18.32
C GLU A 98 0.40 -0.36 -18.25
N GLY A 99 0.85 0.89 -18.43
CA GLY A 99 0.00 2.00 -18.84
C GLY A 99 -0.94 2.58 -17.79
N LEU A 100 -0.52 3.68 -17.15
CA LEU A 100 -1.39 4.85 -17.10
C LEU A 100 -0.54 6.13 -17.10
N PRO A 101 -0.74 7.06 -18.05
CA PRO A 101 -0.14 8.38 -17.96
C PRO A 101 -0.65 9.06 -16.69
N GLN A 102 0.23 9.84 -16.05
CA GLN A 102 -0.09 10.65 -14.89
C GLN A 102 -1.24 11.61 -15.22
N ALA A 103 -2.46 11.19 -14.90
CA ALA A 103 -3.64 12.04 -14.92
C ALA A 103 -3.66 12.86 -13.62
N THR A 104 -2.86 13.91 -13.59
CA THR A 104 -3.14 15.08 -12.75
C THR A 104 -3.23 16.29 -13.66
N GLY A 105 -4.27 16.27 -14.51
CA GLY A 105 -4.92 17.49 -14.95
C GLY A 105 -5.78 18.01 -13.80
N PHE A 106 -5.20 18.86 -12.96
CA PHE A 106 -5.98 19.79 -12.13
C PHE A 106 -5.89 21.16 -12.81
N GLY A 107 -6.97 21.56 -13.49
CA GLY A 107 -7.05 22.85 -14.16
C GLY A 107 -8.14 22.95 -15.22
N GLN A 108 -9.39 22.72 -14.84
CA GLN A 108 -10.54 23.23 -15.62
C GLN A 108 -11.20 24.36 -14.81
N ALA A 109 -11.13 25.58 -15.36
CA ALA A 109 -11.91 26.81 -15.10
C ALA A 109 -10.96 28.02 -15.22
N ALA A 110 -11.23 29.13 -15.93
CA ALA A 110 -12.37 29.61 -16.69
C ALA A 110 -11.87 30.72 -17.65
N GLY A 111 -12.57 30.90 -18.77
CA GLY A 111 -12.43 32.02 -19.70
C GLY A 111 -13.70 32.12 -20.53
#